data_AF-Q18079-F1
#
_entry.id   AF-Q18079-F1
#
_cell.length_a   1.000
_cell.length_b   1.000
_cell.length_c   1.000
_cell.angle_alpha   90.00
_cell.angle_beta   90.00
_cell.angle_gamma   90.00
#
_symmetry.space_group_name_H-M   'P 1'
#
loop_
_entity.id
_entity.type
_entity.pdbx_description
1 polymer ?
#
loop_
_entity_poly.entity_id
_entity_poly.type
_entity_poly.pdbx_seq_one_letter_code
_entity_poly.pdbx_strand_id
1 'polypeptide(L)'
;MFAPHTNIMSIARVLIIIASISVICITLFISRPVTRESSIIIAPKTRDMRAEQIRLFALNAMVKANSHTLPPRSKNISAKNLCSRRMTCAPHNRRYETMLKVSPKYKMVNCVVQKSMSTMMTGAMCYLYDEKAYADSGRTFDDEFSTRFCKNKNEFSSVNAVRDAYNISFVKTDWLFSMITRDPIDRFVSGYVDRCVRISQKNETGQCNGCGLNMTCFIENEYKRLMEISFKRKTHRTMEDAHFFPQIWHCDLNEDLEFFEFIQYSNNPETTMMPQLEEMLKRQKVPSDSIRFIKNELLYKKSSHSTTGTPASRFYRSRYS
;
A
#
# COMPACT_ATOMS: atom_id res chain seq x y z
N MET A 1 6.85 -78.05 23.82
CA MET A 1 6.18 -77.21 22.81
C MET A 1 5.05 -76.44 23.49
N PHE A 2 5.33 -75.28 24.08
CA PHE A 2 4.27 -74.42 24.60
C PHE A 2 4.01 -73.30 23.60
N ALA A 3 2.83 -73.40 22.98
CA ALA A 3 2.34 -72.61 21.88
C ALA A 3 2.05 -71.15 22.31
N PRO A 4 2.08 -70.20 21.35
CA PRO A 4 2.08 -68.75 21.63
C PRO A 4 0.67 -68.24 21.90
N HIS A 5 0.12 -68.53 23.08
CA HIS A 5 -1.19 -68.00 23.48
C HIS A 5 -1.16 -66.59 24.08
N THR A 6 0.02 -66.08 24.45
CA THR A 6 0.15 -64.74 25.07
C THR A 6 0.08 -63.59 24.06
N ASN A 7 0.46 -63.81 22.80
CA ASN A 7 0.52 -62.72 21.82
C ASN A 7 -0.86 -62.38 21.22
N ILE A 8 -1.71 -63.39 21.00
CA ILE A 8 -3.06 -63.21 20.44
C ILE A 8 -3.96 -62.46 21.44
N MET A 9 -3.88 -62.77 22.73
CA MET A 9 -4.66 -62.05 23.75
C MET A 9 -4.23 -60.58 23.88
N SER A 10 -2.95 -60.28 23.69
CA SER A 10 -2.44 -58.90 23.71
C SER A 10 -2.96 -58.10 22.50
N ILE A 11 -2.88 -58.69 21.30
CA ILE A 11 -3.38 -58.07 20.06
C ILE A 11 -4.89 -57.87 20.13
N ALA A 12 -5.65 -58.86 20.61
CA ALA A 12 -7.10 -58.73 20.77
C ALA A 12 -7.48 -57.60 21.73
N ARG A 13 -6.77 -57.45 22.86
CA ARG A 13 -6.98 -56.34 23.80
C ARG A 13 -6.69 -54.98 23.16
N VAL A 14 -5.59 -54.88 22.40
CA VAL A 14 -5.23 -53.63 21.69
C VAL A 14 -6.29 -53.28 20.65
N LEU A 15 -6.78 -54.24 19.87
CA LEU A 15 -7.83 -54.01 18.88
C LEU A 15 -9.15 -53.57 19.51
N ILE A 16 -9.54 -54.18 20.64
CA ILE A 16 -10.72 -53.77 21.40
C ILE A 16 -10.58 -52.34 21.91
N ILE A 17 -9.41 -51.97 22.44
CA ILE A 17 -9.14 -50.60 22.92
C ILE A 17 -9.21 -49.60 21.77
N ILE A 18 -8.61 -49.89 20.61
CA ILE A 18 -8.65 -49.02 19.43
C ILE A 18 -10.08 -48.85 18.92
N ALA A 19 -10.86 -49.94 18.84
CA ALA A 19 -12.27 -49.89 18.45
C ALA A 19 -13.08 -49.05 19.45
N SER A 20 -12.83 -49.21 20.75
CA SER A 20 -13.51 -48.44 21.80
C SER A 20 -13.21 -46.95 21.69
N ILE A 21 -11.94 -46.58 21.49
CA ILE A 21 -11.51 -45.18 21.29
C ILE A 21 -12.14 -44.62 20.02
N SER A 22 -12.17 -45.39 18.93
CA SER A 22 -12.74 -44.96 17.65
C SER A 22 -14.23 -44.69 17.78
N VAL A 23 -14.98 -45.60 18.44
CA VAL A 23 -16.39 -45.40 18.74
C VAL A 23 -16.55 -44.16 19.62
N ILE A 24 -15.84 -44.01 20.73
CA ILE A 24 -15.93 -42.83 21.60
C ILE A 24 -15.62 -41.53 20.82
N CYS A 25 -14.59 -41.52 19.97
CA CYS A 25 -14.27 -40.38 19.13
C CYS A 25 -15.40 -40.06 18.16
N ILE A 26 -15.98 -41.06 17.49
CA ILE A 26 -17.12 -40.89 16.57
C ILE A 26 -18.35 -40.40 17.34
N THR A 27 -18.68 -40.99 18.48
CA THR A 27 -19.80 -40.54 19.32
C THR A 27 -19.55 -39.12 19.79
N LEU A 28 -18.35 -38.75 20.24
CA LEU A 28 -18.00 -37.37 20.60
C LEU A 28 -18.01 -36.42 19.40
N PHE A 29 -17.72 -36.88 18.18
CA PHE A 29 -17.77 -36.06 16.97
C PHE A 29 -19.21 -35.83 16.50
N ILE A 30 -20.08 -36.85 16.62
CA ILE A 30 -21.50 -36.77 16.27
C ILE A 30 -22.30 -36.04 17.37
N SER A 31 -21.90 -36.24 18.63
CA SER A 31 -22.52 -35.60 19.81
C SER A 31 -21.92 -34.24 20.11
N ARG A 32 -20.82 -33.86 19.42
CA ARG A 32 -20.36 -32.47 19.44
C ARG A 32 -21.54 -31.67 18.93
N PRO A 33 -22.18 -30.85 19.79
CA PRO A 33 -23.15 -29.91 19.28
C PRO A 33 -22.41 -29.18 18.17
N VAL A 34 -23.01 -29.11 16.98
CA VAL A 34 -22.70 -28.02 16.08
C VAL A 34 -23.12 -26.79 16.89
N THR A 35 -22.17 -26.29 17.69
CA THR A 35 -22.11 -24.89 18.00
C THR A 35 -21.91 -24.30 16.63
N ARG A 36 -23.04 -24.04 15.98
CA ARG A 36 -23.21 -22.83 15.22
C ARG A 36 -22.78 -21.80 16.24
N GLU A 37 -21.49 -21.47 16.21
CA GLU A 37 -21.10 -20.09 16.30
C GLU A 37 -21.90 -19.43 15.16
N SER A 38 -23.18 -19.18 15.41
CA SER A 38 -23.53 -17.81 15.58
C SER A 38 -22.52 -17.26 16.61
N SER A 39 -21.35 -16.87 16.11
CA SER A 39 -21.15 -15.46 15.99
C SER A 39 -22.49 -14.93 15.49
N ILE A 40 -23.39 -14.68 16.44
CA ILE A 40 -24.16 -13.47 16.44
C ILE A 40 -23.02 -12.52 16.13
N ILE A 41 -22.88 -12.19 14.84
CA ILE A 41 -22.43 -10.89 14.43
C ILE A 41 -23.29 -10.07 15.37
N ILE A 42 -22.69 -9.66 16.48
CA ILE A 42 -23.26 -8.64 17.33
C ILE A 42 -23.39 -7.56 16.27
N ALA A 43 -24.59 -7.47 15.69
CA ALA A 43 -24.94 -6.43 14.76
C ALA A 43 -24.47 -5.21 15.53
N PRO A 44 -23.43 -4.51 15.05
CA PRO A 44 -22.61 -3.66 15.90
C PRO A 44 -23.56 -2.87 16.78
N LYS A 45 -23.44 -3.05 18.11
CA LYS A 45 -24.34 -2.45 19.08
C LYS A 45 -24.52 -1.01 18.64
N THR A 46 -25.76 -0.70 18.25
CA THR A 46 -26.18 0.53 17.57
C THR A 46 -25.46 0.79 16.24
N ARG A 47 -26.12 0.47 15.12
CA ARG A 47 -25.87 1.22 13.88
C ARG A 47 -26.15 2.68 14.21
N ASP A 48 -25.10 3.49 14.26
CA ASP A 48 -25.24 4.93 14.33
C ASP A 48 -25.99 5.39 13.07
N MET A 49 -27.31 5.57 13.21
CA MET A 49 -28.21 5.99 12.13
C MET A 49 -27.75 7.30 11.51
N ARG A 50 -27.17 8.20 12.32
CA ARG A 50 -26.63 9.47 11.84
C ARG A 50 -25.39 9.24 11.00
N ALA A 51 -24.45 8.39 11.43
CA ALA A 51 -23.30 8.00 10.61
C ALA A 51 -23.73 7.28 9.33
N GLU A 52 -24.76 6.45 9.35
CA GLU A 52 -25.31 5.79 8.17
C GLU A 52 -25.95 6.80 7.20
N GLN A 53 -26.75 7.74 7.69
CA GLN A 53 -27.32 8.83 6.89
C GLN A 53 -26.22 9.72 6.29
N ILE A 54 -25.19 10.09 7.05
CA ILE A 54 -24.04 10.86 6.55
C ILE A 54 -23.33 10.10 5.43
N ARG A 55 -23.10 8.78 5.62
CA ARG A 55 -22.48 7.92 4.60
C ARG A 55 -23.33 7.83 3.34
N LEU A 56 -24.65 7.67 3.48
CA LEU A 56 -25.57 7.57 2.36
C LEU A 56 -25.66 8.90 1.60
N PHE A 57 -25.75 10.02 2.31
CA PHE A 57 -25.74 11.35 1.71
C PHE A 57 -24.45 11.62 0.95
N ALA A 58 -23.30 11.30 1.55
CA ALA A 58 -22.00 11.42 0.89
C ALA A 58 -21.94 10.54 -0.38
N LEU A 59 -22.46 9.31 -0.33
CA LEU A 59 -22.54 8.43 -1.49
C LEU A 59 -23.45 9.00 -2.58
N ASN A 60 -24.61 9.54 -2.24
CA ASN A 60 -25.52 10.18 -3.20
C ASN A 60 -24.88 11.40 -3.85
N ALA A 61 -24.14 12.23 -3.11
CA ALA A 61 -23.39 13.35 -3.67
C ALA A 61 -22.31 12.87 -4.66
N MET A 62 -21.59 11.80 -4.32
CA MET A 62 -20.63 11.17 -5.22
C MET A 62 -21.29 10.60 -6.48
N VAL A 63 -22.45 9.93 -6.36
CA VAL A 63 -23.26 9.43 -7.49
C VAL A 63 -23.67 10.57 -8.39
N LYS A 64 -24.29 11.61 -7.83
CA LYS A 64 -24.77 12.79 -8.55
C LYS A 64 -23.63 13.53 -9.26
N ALA A 65 -22.48 13.71 -8.62
CA ALA A 65 -21.34 14.41 -9.20
C ALA A 65 -20.69 13.66 -10.38
N ASN A 66 -21.02 12.38 -10.56
CA ASN A 66 -20.45 11.51 -11.59
C ASN A 66 -21.56 10.75 -12.34
N SER A 67 -22.73 11.38 -12.53
CA SER A 67 -23.85 10.82 -13.27
C SER A 67 -23.80 11.09 -14.77
N HIS A 68 -22.86 11.93 -15.23
CA HIS A 68 -22.66 12.21 -16.64
C HIS A 68 -22.24 10.96 -17.41
N THR A 69 -22.73 10.84 -18.63
CA THR A 69 -22.31 9.77 -19.54
C THR A 69 -20.87 10.03 -19.98
N LEU A 70 -19.98 9.04 -19.82
CA LEU A 70 -18.64 9.13 -20.37
C LEU A 70 -18.70 9.09 -21.90
N PRO A 71 -17.91 9.92 -22.60
CA PRO A 71 -17.84 9.85 -24.05
C PRO A 71 -17.33 8.47 -24.49
N PRO A 72 -17.79 7.94 -25.64
CA PRO A 72 -17.25 6.70 -26.18
C PRO A 72 -15.77 6.88 -26.50
N ARG A 73 -15.00 5.78 -26.45
CA ARG A 73 -13.60 5.81 -26.89
C ARG A 73 -13.54 6.30 -28.34
N SER A 74 -12.74 7.33 -28.59
CA SER A 74 -12.54 7.87 -29.94
C SER A 74 -11.91 6.87 -30.91
N LYS A 75 -11.14 5.90 -30.39
CA LYS A 75 -10.48 4.84 -31.15
C LYS A 75 -10.43 3.55 -30.33
N ASN A 76 -10.66 2.41 -30.98
CA ASN A 76 -10.47 1.10 -30.39
C ASN A 76 -9.00 0.66 -30.46
N ILE A 77 -8.10 1.44 -29.86
CA ILE A 77 -6.66 1.14 -29.77
C ILE A 77 -6.19 1.26 -28.33
N SER A 78 -5.10 0.58 -27.98
CA SER A 78 -4.48 0.70 -26.66
C SER A 78 -3.97 2.13 -26.41
N ALA A 79 -3.88 2.54 -25.14
CA ALA A 79 -3.28 3.82 -24.77
C ALA A 79 -1.83 3.95 -25.30
N LYS A 80 -1.07 2.85 -25.28
CA LYS A 80 0.28 2.77 -25.87
C LYS A 80 0.27 3.13 -27.37
N ASN A 81 -0.65 2.55 -28.14
CA ASN A 81 -0.79 2.82 -29.58
C ASN A 81 -1.37 4.22 -29.85
N LEU A 82 -2.20 4.74 -28.96
CA LEU A 82 -2.71 6.11 -29.06
C LEU A 82 -1.56 7.11 -28.89
N CYS A 83 -0.72 6.89 -27.88
CA CYS A 83 0.42 7.74 -27.58
C CYS A 83 1.58 7.60 -28.58
N SER A 84 1.74 6.45 -29.23
CA SER A 84 2.75 6.30 -30.29
C SER A 84 2.37 7.04 -31.58
N ARG A 85 1.09 7.38 -31.78
CA ARG A 85 0.55 7.99 -33.01
C ARG A 85 0.35 9.51 -32.92
N ARG A 86 0.55 10.14 -31.76
CA ARG A 86 0.28 11.57 -31.53
C ARG A 86 1.33 12.23 -30.64
N MET A 87 1.52 13.54 -30.83
CA MET A 87 2.34 14.40 -29.95
C MET A 87 1.69 14.70 -28.58
N THR A 88 0.44 14.31 -28.33
CA THR A 88 -0.35 14.80 -27.19
C THR A 88 -0.47 13.80 -26.04
N CYS A 89 0.58 13.02 -25.78
CA CYS A 89 0.70 12.27 -24.53
C CYS A 89 1.76 12.89 -23.64
N ALA A 90 1.55 12.79 -22.32
CA ALA A 90 2.60 13.15 -21.37
C ALA A 90 3.86 12.31 -21.65
N PRO A 91 5.07 12.89 -21.51
CA PRO A 91 6.28 12.14 -21.75
C PRO A 91 6.34 10.94 -20.79
N HIS A 92 6.80 9.81 -21.32
CA HIS A 92 7.00 8.62 -20.50
C HIS A 92 7.92 8.93 -19.31
N ASN A 93 8.99 9.69 -19.57
CA ASN A 93 10.05 9.91 -18.62
C ASN A 93 10.31 11.39 -18.39
N ARG A 94 10.23 11.84 -17.13
CA ARG A 94 10.46 13.22 -16.72
C ARG A 94 10.87 13.26 -15.25
N ARG A 95 12.01 13.89 -14.95
CA ARG A 95 12.37 14.22 -13.56
C ARG A 95 11.36 15.22 -12.98
N TYR A 96 10.68 14.84 -11.91
CA TYR A 96 9.68 15.68 -11.23
C TYR A 96 9.96 15.85 -9.73
N GLU A 97 9.88 14.78 -8.95
CA GLU A 97 10.03 14.85 -7.49
C GLU A 97 10.72 13.59 -6.94
N THR A 98 11.79 13.80 -6.18
CA THR A 98 12.53 12.71 -5.54
C THR A 98 12.47 12.88 -4.02
N MET A 99 12.01 11.84 -3.33
CA MET A 99 11.91 11.79 -1.88
C MET A 99 12.54 10.48 -1.40
N LEU A 100 13.81 10.54 -1.00
CA LEU A 100 14.56 9.36 -0.56
C LEU A 100 14.68 9.34 0.96
N LYS A 101 14.59 8.14 1.53
CA LYS A 101 14.83 7.84 2.94
C LYS A 101 15.97 6.84 3.04
N VAL A 102 16.94 7.11 3.89
CA VAL A 102 18.20 6.36 3.93
C VAL A 102 18.39 5.69 5.29
N SER A 103 18.86 4.46 5.29
CA SER A 103 19.46 3.81 6.46
C SER A 103 20.91 3.46 6.11
N PRO A 104 21.89 4.26 6.56
CA PRO A 104 23.30 4.02 6.27
C PRO A 104 23.81 2.74 6.91
N LYS A 105 23.32 2.42 8.11
CA LYS A 105 23.65 1.20 8.87
C LYS A 105 23.45 -0.06 8.03
N TYR A 106 22.36 -0.11 7.26
CA TYR A 106 22.00 -1.25 6.41
C TYR A 106 22.25 -1.00 4.93
N LYS A 107 22.86 0.14 4.57
CA LYS A 107 23.09 0.56 3.18
C LYS A 107 21.82 0.50 2.33
N MET A 108 20.72 1.02 2.86
CA MET A 108 19.41 0.99 2.21
C MET A 108 18.94 2.40 1.87
N VAL A 109 18.40 2.54 0.67
CA VAL A 109 17.73 3.74 0.19
C VAL A 109 16.34 3.33 -0.27
N ASN A 110 15.31 3.99 0.23
CA ASN A 110 13.95 3.79 -0.25
C ASN A 110 13.41 5.11 -0.79
N CYS A 111 12.89 5.09 -2.01
CA CYS A 111 12.09 6.19 -2.51
C CYS A 111 10.63 6.06 -2.06
N VAL A 112 10.13 7.12 -1.45
CA VAL A 112 8.75 7.19 -0.99
C VAL A 112 7.91 8.02 -1.95
N VAL A 113 7.02 7.34 -2.67
CA VAL A 113 6.05 7.99 -3.57
C VAL A 113 4.68 8.02 -2.93
N GLN A 114 4.01 9.18 -3.01
CA GLN A 114 2.70 9.36 -2.37
C GLN A 114 1.72 8.28 -2.82
N LYS A 115 0.92 7.79 -1.88
CA LYS A 115 -0.07 6.70 -2.06
C LYS A 115 0.50 5.33 -2.45
N SER A 116 1.81 5.17 -2.44
CA SER A 116 2.51 3.87 -2.49
C SER A 116 3.20 3.59 -1.15
N MET A 117 2.43 3.60 -0.06
CA MET A 117 2.93 3.42 1.32
C MET A 117 4.02 4.43 1.77
N SER A 118 4.00 5.65 1.23
CA SER A 118 5.00 6.70 1.53
C SER A 118 5.23 6.95 3.02
N THR A 119 4.16 7.15 3.80
CA THR A 119 4.26 7.36 5.26
C THR A 119 4.85 6.14 5.96
N MET A 120 4.35 4.96 5.63
CA MET A 120 4.76 3.71 6.28
C MET A 120 6.23 3.38 6.01
N MET A 121 6.68 3.56 4.77
CA MET A 121 8.08 3.36 4.41
C MET A 121 9.00 4.47 4.95
N THR A 122 8.48 5.69 5.15
CA THR A 122 9.21 6.72 5.89
C THR A 122 9.45 6.28 7.33
N GLY A 123 8.45 5.71 8.00
CA GLY A 123 8.58 5.11 9.32
C GLY A 123 9.58 3.95 9.34
N ALA A 124 9.46 3.00 8.41
CA ALA A 124 10.37 1.86 8.32
C ALA A 124 11.84 2.29 8.13
N MET A 125 12.11 3.24 7.23
CA MET A 125 13.48 3.72 7.00
C MET A 125 14.00 4.59 8.14
N CYS A 126 13.13 5.34 8.82
CA CYS A 126 13.51 6.11 10.01
C CYS A 126 13.80 5.19 11.21
N TYR A 127 13.02 4.14 11.40
CA TYR A 127 13.32 3.07 12.35
C TYR A 127 14.67 2.42 12.04
N LEU A 128 14.92 2.03 10.78
CA LEU A 128 16.20 1.45 10.38
C LEU A 128 17.38 2.42 10.43
N TYR A 129 17.14 3.73 10.49
CA TYR A 129 18.18 4.74 10.66
C TYR A 129 18.70 4.76 12.11
N ASP A 130 17.79 4.68 13.09
CA ASP A 130 18.11 4.57 14.52
C ASP A 130 17.02 3.78 15.26
N GLU A 131 17.18 2.46 15.30
CA GLU A 131 16.15 1.54 15.81
C GLU A 131 15.87 1.77 17.29
N LYS A 132 16.92 2.10 18.06
CA LYS A 132 16.83 2.34 19.49
C LYS A 132 16.06 3.62 19.76
N ALA A 133 16.48 4.74 19.18
CA ALA A 133 15.82 6.02 19.41
C ALA A 133 14.37 6.01 18.90
N TYR A 134 14.10 5.31 17.79
CA TYR A 134 12.74 5.17 17.27
C TYR A 134 11.86 4.31 18.19
N ALA A 135 12.35 3.14 18.63
CA ALA A 135 11.60 2.27 19.54
C ALA A 135 11.34 2.94 20.89
N ASP A 136 12.35 3.60 21.47
CA ASP A 136 12.27 4.30 22.76
C ASP A 136 11.27 5.48 22.70
N SER A 137 10.99 6.02 21.50
CA SER A 137 9.99 7.07 21.31
C SER A 137 8.53 6.61 21.45
N GLY A 138 8.28 5.29 21.39
CA GLY A 138 6.93 4.72 21.46
C GLY A 138 6.02 5.03 20.25
N ARG A 139 6.58 5.59 19.17
CA ARG A 139 5.85 5.99 17.97
C ARG A 139 5.50 4.81 17.08
N THR A 140 4.52 5.03 16.22
CA THR A 140 4.14 4.15 15.11
C THR A 140 4.55 4.76 13.79
N PHE A 141 4.59 3.94 12.73
CA PHE A 141 4.90 4.47 11.40
C PHE A 141 3.88 5.49 10.88
N ASP A 142 2.63 5.47 11.35
CA ASP A 142 1.62 6.45 10.95
C ASP A 142 1.93 7.86 11.50
N ASP A 143 2.62 7.95 12.64
CA ASP A 143 2.97 9.22 13.28
C ASP A 143 3.99 10.03 12.45
N GLU A 144 4.65 9.41 11.47
CA GLU A 144 5.52 10.10 10.51
C GLU A 144 4.74 11.02 9.55
N PHE A 145 3.42 10.88 9.45
CA PHE A 145 2.62 11.79 8.63
C PHE A 145 2.57 13.21 9.23
N SER A 146 2.34 13.31 10.53
CA SER A 146 2.16 14.60 11.23
C SER A 146 3.49 15.17 11.69
N THR A 147 4.35 14.33 12.29
CA THR A 147 5.64 14.72 12.84
C THR A 147 6.70 13.70 12.43
N ARG A 148 7.62 14.13 11.56
CA ARG A 148 8.68 13.25 11.05
C ARG A 148 9.85 13.17 12.02
N PHE A 149 10.10 12.00 12.60
CA PHE A 149 11.14 11.80 13.63
C PHE A 149 12.56 11.97 13.06
N CYS A 150 12.79 11.49 11.83
CA CYS A 150 14.06 11.61 11.13
C CYS A 150 14.12 12.80 10.14
N LYS A 151 13.24 13.81 10.31
CA LYS A 151 13.21 14.99 9.45
C LYS A 151 14.60 15.62 9.32
N ASN A 152 15.04 15.88 8.09
CA ASN A 152 16.36 16.47 7.77
C ASN A 152 17.57 15.63 8.25
N LYS A 153 17.39 14.39 8.70
CA LYS A 153 18.49 13.50 9.14
C LYS A 153 18.82 12.45 8.10
N ASN A 154 17.79 11.78 7.58
CA ASN A 154 17.94 10.66 6.65
C ASN A 154 17.19 10.87 5.34
N GLU A 155 16.94 12.13 4.98
CA GLU A 155 16.05 12.51 3.88
C GLU A 155 16.82 13.24 2.80
N PHE A 156 16.67 12.79 1.56
CA PHE A 156 17.40 13.33 0.41
C PHE A 156 16.44 13.60 -0.75
N SER A 157 16.78 14.60 -1.58
CA SER A 157 15.97 15.07 -2.70
C SER A 157 16.50 14.65 -4.07
N SER A 158 17.59 13.88 -4.14
CA SER A 158 18.10 13.28 -5.36
C SER A 158 18.97 12.06 -5.04
N VAL A 159 19.08 11.15 -6.00
CA VAL A 159 19.96 9.97 -5.88
C VAL A 159 21.42 10.43 -5.77
N ASN A 160 21.84 11.44 -6.54
CA ASN A 160 23.19 11.99 -6.48
C ASN A 160 23.53 12.54 -5.09
N ALA A 161 22.60 13.23 -4.42
CA ALA A 161 22.84 13.71 -3.06
C ALA A 161 23.10 12.58 -2.05
N VAL A 162 22.46 11.42 -2.24
CA VAL A 162 22.73 10.22 -1.42
C VAL A 162 24.11 9.65 -1.77
N ARG A 163 24.43 9.55 -3.07
CA ARG A 163 25.73 9.05 -3.52
C ARG A 163 26.88 9.89 -3.00
N ASP A 164 26.77 11.21 -3.09
CA ASP A 164 27.77 12.16 -2.62
C ASP A 164 27.93 12.08 -1.09
N ALA A 165 26.82 12.00 -0.35
CA ALA A 165 26.85 11.95 1.12
C ALA A 165 27.48 10.67 1.69
N TYR A 166 27.38 9.53 0.97
CA TYR A 166 27.85 8.23 1.46
C TYR A 166 28.93 7.59 0.57
N ASN A 167 29.48 8.33 -0.38
CA ASN A 167 30.51 7.89 -1.32
C ASN A 167 30.12 6.57 -2.05
N ILE A 168 28.91 6.53 -2.61
CA ILE A 168 28.36 5.36 -3.28
C ILE A 168 28.76 5.35 -4.76
N SER A 169 29.37 4.26 -5.23
CA SER A 169 29.74 4.10 -6.65
C SER A 169 28.53 4.01 -7.58
N PHE A 170 28.65 4.63 -8.76
CA PHE A 170 27.68 4.54 -9.85
C PHE A 170 27.68 3.19 -10.57
N VAL A 171 28.74 2.37 -10.42
CA VAL A 171 28.93 1.16 -11.25
C VAL A 171 28.69 -0.12 -10.47
N LYS A 172 29.18 -0.18 -9.22
CA LYS A 172 29.05 -1.36 -8.36
C LYS A 172 28.82 -0.93 -6.93
N THR A 173 27.66 -1.23 -6.40
CA THR A 173 27.29 -0.85 -5.03
C THR A 173 26.70 -2.04 -4.29
N ASP A 174 26.97 -2.12 -2.99
CA ASP A 174 26.26 -3.00 -2.05
C ASP A 174 25.09 -2.29 -1.34
N TRP A 175 24.76 -1.08 -1.81
CA TRP A 175 23.58 -0.35 -1.40
C TRP A 175 22.36 -0.81 -2.18
N LEU A 176 21.27 -1.04 -1.45
CA LEU A 176 19.97 -1.36 -2.03
C LEU A 176 19.15 -0.09 -2.22
N PHE A 177 18.88 0.27 -3.48
CA PHE A 177 17.91 1.30 -3.83
C PHE A 177 16.59 0.63 -4.15
N SER A 178 15.51 1.06 -3.48
CA SER A 178 14.20 0.43 -3.60
C SER A 178 13.08 1.43 -3.71
N MET A 179 11.97 1.01 -4.32
CA MET A 179 10.72 1.79 -4.35
C MET A 179 9.52 0.87 -4.26
N ILE A 180 8.55 1.25 -3.43
CA ILE A 180 7.23 0.59 -3.45
C ILE A 180 6.45 1.11 -4.66
N THR A 181 6.03 0.19 -5.52
CA THR A 181 5.15 0.48 -6.65
C THR A 181 3.73 0.03 -6.33
N ARG A 182 2.74 0.65 -6.96
CA ARG A 182 1.33 0.31 -6.80
C ARG A 182 0.64 0.32 -8.16
N ASP A 183 -0.38 -0.50 -8.35
CA ASP A 183 -1.23 -0.44 -9.54
C ASP A 183 -1.70 1.03 -9.77
N PRO A 184 -1.51 1.61 -10.97
CA PRO A 184 -1.82 3.02 -11.21
C PRO A 184 -3.27 3.40 -10.94
N ILE A 185 -4.22 2.51 -11.21
CA ILE A 185 -5.65 2.77 -10.98
C ILE A 185 -5.95 2.72 -9.49
N ASP A 186 -5.43 1.73 -8.76
CA ASP A 186 -5.59 1.63 -7.32
C ASP A 186 -4.91 2.80 -6.58
N ARG A 187 -3.74 3.24 -7.05
CA ARG A 187 -3.07 4.44 -6.55
C ARG A 187 -3.92 5.69 -6.82
N PHE A 188 -4.43 5.85 -8.03
CA PHE A 188 -5.28 6.99 -8.40
C PHE A 188 -6.53 7.04 -7.53
N VAL A 189 -7.31 5.95 -7.45
CA VAL A 189 -8.54 5.90 -6.64
C VAL A 189 -8.22 6.16 -5.17
N SER A 190 -7.12 5.60 -4.66
CA SER A 190 -6.65 5.85 -3.30
C SER A 190 -6.33 7.32 -3.06
N GLY A 191 -5.66 7.99 -4.01
CA GLY A 191 -5.37 9.42 -3.96
C GLY A 191 -6.64 10.26 -4.02
N TYR A 192 -7.56 9.93 -4.92
CA TYR A 192 -8.79 10.69 -5.15
C TYR A 192 -9.73 10.64 -3.94
N VAL A 193 -9.95 9.46 -3.37
CA VAL A 193 -10.78 9.31 -2.17
C VAL A 193 -10.16 10.07 -0.99
N ASP A 194 -8.84 10.03 -0.86
CA ASP A 194 -8.14 10.72 0.21
C ASP A 194 -8.24 12.25 0.09
N ARG A 195 -7.88 12.79 -1.08
CA ARG A 195 -7.76 14.22 -1.33
C ARG A 195 -9.13 14.87 -1.60
N CYS A 196 -9.94 14.27 -2.46
CA CYS A 196 -11.14 14.89 -3.00
C CYS A 196 -12.42 14.51 -2.27
N VAL A 197 -12.45 13.36 -1.60
CA VAL A 197 -13.64 12.95 -0.84
C VAL A 197 -13.45 13.26 0.64
N ARG A 198 -12.36 12.81 1.26
CA ARG A 198 -12.19 12.93 2.70
C ARG A 198 -11.69 14.31 3.15
N ILE A 199 -10.68 14.87 2.48
CA ILE A 199 -10.09 16.16 2.88
C ILE A 199 -10.93 17.34 2.36
N SER A 200 -11.50 17.26 1.16
CA SER A 200 -12.39 18.32 0.65
C SER A 200 -13.63 18.55 1.51
N GLN A 201 -14.10 17.54 2.26
CA GLN A 201 -15.16 17.73 3.26
C GLN A 201 -14.73 18.59 4.46
N LYS A 202 -13.42 18.83 4.63
CA LYS A 202 -12.86 19.66 5.71
C LYS A 202 -12.51 21.08 5.25
N ASN A 203 -12.17 21.28 3.98
CA ASN A 203 -11.73 22.56 3.43
C ASN A 203 -12.52 22.91 2.16
N GLU A 204 -13.17 24.08 2.13
CA GLU A 204 -14.02 24.52 1.00
C GLU A 204 -13.24 25.15 -0.17
N THR A 205 -11.93 25.38 -0.03
CA THR A 205 -11.14 26.12 -1.03
C THR A 205 -10.41 25.21 -2.00
N GLY A 206 -10.75 25.30 -3.30
CA GLY A 206 -9.88 24.99 -4.44
C GLY A 206 -9.25 23.59 -4.58
N GLN A 207 -9.55 22.64 -3.68
CA GLN A 207 -8.98 21.30 -3.72
C GLN A 207 -9.48 20.52 -4.95
N CYS A 208 -8.64 19.58 -5.40
CA CYS A 208 -8.95 18.72 -6.55
C CYS A 208 -9.25 19.50 -7.82
N ASN A 209 -8.40 20.50 -8.11
CA ASN A 209 -8.46 21.33 -9.32
C ASN A 209 -9.83 21.97 -9.56
N GLY A 210 -10.55 22.31 -8.49
CA GLY A 210 -11.90 22.89 -8.55
C GLY A 210 -13.02 21.94 -8.96
N CYS A 211 -12.74 20.63 -9.07
CA CYS A 211 -13.71 19.64 -9.55
C CYS A 211 -14.55 19.00 -8.44
N GLY A 212 -14.19 19.19 -7.17
CA GLY A 212 -14.86 18.57 -6.04
C GLY A 212 -14.95 17.04 -6.18
N LEU A 213 -16.18 16.52 -6.15
CA LEU A 213 -16.47 15.08 -6.26
C LEU A 213 -16.59 14.57 -7.71
N ASN A 214 -16.43 15.40 -8.74
CA ASN A 214 -16.46 14.94 -10.14
C ASN A 214 -15.08 14.42 -10.56
N MET A 215 -14.97 13.10 -10.70
CA MET A 215 -13.70 12.43 -11.02
C MET A 215 -13.26 12.66 -12.47
N THR A 216 -14.19 12.77 -13.42
CA THR A 216 -13.84 13.02 -14.83
C THR A 216 -13.26 14.41 -15.02
N CYS A 217 -13.91 15.44 -14.46
CA CYS A 217 -13.36 16.80 -14.41
C CYS A 217 -11.95 16.78 -13.79
N PHE A 218 -11.78 16.06 -12.68
CA PHE A 218 -10.50 15.99 -11.99
C PHE A 218 -9.41 15.39 -12.87
N ILE A 219 -9.67 14.25 -13.53
CA ILE A 219 -8.70 13.60 -14.44
C ILE A 219 -8.32 14.54 -15.58
N GLU A 220 -9.28 15.22 -16.19
CA GLU A 220 -9.01 16.14 -17.30
C GLU A 220 -8.17 17.33 -16.87
N ASN A 221 -8.47 17.94 -15.72
CA ASN A 221 -7.71 19.08 -15.20
C ASN A 221 -6.33 18.65 -14.69
N GLU A 222 -6.23 17.50 -14.02
CA GLU A 222 -4.95 16.97 -13.55
C GLU A 222 -4.06 16.58 -14.73
N TYR A 223 -4.63 16.00 -15.80
CA TYR A 223 -3.87 15.70 -17.01
C TYR A 223 -3.41 16.98 -17.74
N LYS A 224 -4.24 18.04 -17.78
CA LYS A 224 -3.79 19.35 -18.30
C LYS A 224 -2.60 19.87 -17.50
N ARG A 225 -2.65 19.80 -16.16
CA ARG A 225 -1.52 20.19 -15.29
C ARG A 225 -0.28 19.34 -15.55
N LEU A 226 -0.44 18.03 -15.68
CA LEU A 226 0.62 17.09 -16.03
C LEU A 226 1.31 17.50 -17.34
N MET A 227 0.52 17.82 -18.37
CA MET A 227 1.02 18.28 -19.66
C MET A 227 1.73 19.64 -19.53
N GLU A 228 1.16 20.60 -18.80
CA GLU A 228 1.79 21.89 -18.57
C GLU A 228 3.13 21.76 -17.85
N ILE A 229 3.22 20.96 -16.79
CA ILE A 229 4.46 20.70 -16.05
C ILE A 229 5.47 19.92 -16.91
N SER A 230 4.99 19.07 -17.81
CA SER A 230 5.89 18.32 -18.69
C SER A 230 6.62 19.19 -19.71
N PHE A 231 5.96 20.21 -20.27
CA PHE A 231 6.52 21.05 -21.34
C PHE A 231 6.97 22.43 -20.87
N LYS A 232 6.40 23.00 -19.79
CA LYS A 232 6.74 24.33 -19.27
C LYS A 232 7.63 24.23 -18.04
N ARG A 233 8.59 25.16 -17.89
CA ARG A 233 9.35 25.37 -16.64
C ARG A 233 8.51 26.12 -15.58
N LYS A 234 7.33 25.62 -15.20
CA LYS A 234 6.56 26.18 -14.06
C LYS A 234 6.62 25.24 -12.86
N THR A 235 6.70 25.82 -11.66
CA THR A 235 7.36 25.21 -10.50
C THR A 235 6.46 24.92 -9.30
N HIS A 236 5.19 25.33 -9.30
CA HIS A 236 4.34 25.11 -8.13
C HIS A 236 3.67 23.73 -8.17
N ARG A 237 4.35 22.76 -7.58
CA ARG A 237 3.81 21.45 -7.18
C ARG A 237 2.67 21.64 -6.20
N THR A 238 1.50 21.08 -6.52
CA THR A 238 0.40 20.93 -5.56
C THR A 238 0.49 19.58 -4.85
N MET A 239 -0.31 19.40 -3.80
CA MET A 239 -0.44 18.10 -3.15
C MET A 239 -1.10 17.08 -4.08
N GLU A 240 -2.02 17.53 -4.93
CA GLU A 240 -2.66 16.73 -5.96
C GLU A 240 -1.60 16.22 -6.95
N ASP A 241 -0.76 17.08 -7.51
CA ASP A 241 0.29 16.68 -8.46
C ASP A 241 1.17 15.55 -7.86
N ALA A 242 1.58 15.69 -6.60
CA ALA A 242 2.38 14.67 -5.90
C ALA A 242 1.68 13.30 -5.78
N HIS A 243 0.35 13.29 -5.70
CA HIS A 243 -0.47 12.10 -5.50
C HIS A 243 -0.86 11.40 -6.80
N PHE A 244 -0.97 12.13 -7.90
CA PHE A 244 -1.52 11.61 -9.15
C PHE A 244 -0.51 11.54 -10.30
N PHE A 245 0.61 12.25 -10.21
CA PHE A 245 1.62 12.18 -11.27
C PHE A 245 2.23 10.78 -11.37
N PRO A 246 2.72 10.38 -12.57
CA PRO A 246 3.24 9.05 -12.82
C PRO A 246 4.33 8.66 -11.83
N GLN A 247 4.26 7.43 -11.29
CA GLN A 247 5.28 6.89 -10.38
C GLN A 247 6.70 6.95 -10.96
N ILE A 248 6.83 6.75 -12.28
CA ILE A 248 8.10 6.79 -13.02
C ILE A 248 8.73 8.20 -13.09
N TRP A 249 7.98 9.27 -12.79
CA TRP A 249 8.51 10.63 -12.76
C TRP A 249 9.22 10.99 -11.45
N HIS A 250 9.16 10.07 -10.48
CA HIS A 250 9.78 10.25 -9.18
C HIS A 250 11.16 9.59 -9.10
N CYS A 251 11.87 9.89 -8.02
CA CYS A 251 13.05 9.14 -7.56
C CYS A 251 14.24 9.11 -8.53
N ASP A 252 14.34 10.10 -9.43
CA ASP A 252 15.32 10.13 -10.51
C ASP A 252 15.33 8.84 -11.36
N LEU A 253 14.21 8.10 -11.40
CA LEU A 253 14.06 6.88 -12.22
C LEU A 253 14.27 7.16 -13.71
N ASN A 254 14.28 8.42 -14.11
CA ASN A 254 14.60 8.77 -15.47
C ASN A 254 16.04 8.44 -15.87
N GLU A 255 16.96 8.47 -14.91
CA GLU A 255 18.39 8.21 -15.07
C GLU A 255 18.81 6.93 -14.33
N ASP A 256 18.15 6.63 -13.20
CA ASP A 256 18.58 5.59 -12.28
C ASP A 256 17.69 4.33 -12.27
N LEU A 257 16.78 4.17 -13.25
CA LEU A 257 15.78 3.08 -13.26
C LEU A 257 16.39 1.69 -12.98
N GLU A 258 17.51 1.40 -13.63
CA GLU A 258 18.18 0.09 -13.59
C GLU A 258 18.80 -0.23 -12.22
N PHE A 259 19.02 0.79 -11.37
CA PHE A 259 19.58 0.62 -10.03
C PHE A 259 18.51 0.35 -8.97
N PHE A 260 17.23 0.56 -9.28
CA PHE A 260 16.15 0.39 -8.33
C PHE A 260 15.55 -1.01 -8.39
N GLU A 261 15.37 -1.61 -7.21
CA GLU A 261 14.50 -2.76 -7.02
C GLU A 261 13.08 -2.33 -6.64
N PHE A 262 12.07 -2.91 -7.29
CA PHE A 262 10.67 -2.53 -7.09
C PHE A 262 9.92 -3.57 -6.28
N ILE A 263 9.27 -3.12 -5.20
CA ILE A 263 8.36 -3.96 -4.43
C ILE A 263 6.93 -3.64 -4.84
N GLN A 264 6.16 -4.64 -5.26
CA GLN A 264 4.78 -4.43 -5.68
C GLN A 264 3.82 -4.46 -4.49
N TYR A 265 3.16 -3.33 -4.23
CA TYR A 265 2.08 -3.24 -3.27
C TYR A 265 0.73 -3.52 -3.94
N SER A 266 -0.04 -4.43 -3.34
CA SER A 266 -1.38 -4.81 -3.80
C SER A 266 -2.37 -4.88 -2.63
N ASN A 267 -3.60 -5.32 -2.92
CA ASN A 267 -4.65 -5.49 -1.91
C ASN A 267 -4.32 -6.52 -0.82
N ASN A 268 -3.37 -7.43 -1.06
CA ASN A 268 -2.89 -8.37 -0.05
C ASN A 268 -1.39 -8.17 0.21
N PRO A 269 -1.00 -7.16 1.01
CA PRO A 269 0.41 -6.84 1.25
C PRO A 269 1.15 -7.95 1.99
N GLU A 270 0.46 -8.79 2.77
CA GLU A 270 1.07 -9.90 3.49
C GLU A 270 1.66 -10.97 2.55
N THR A 271 1.00 -11.21 1.42
CA THR A 271 1.44 -12.24 0.45
C THR A 271 2.22 -11.68 -0.74
N THR A 272 2.07 -10.38 -1.04
CA THR A 272 2.70 -9.78 -2.24
C THR A 272 3.88 -8.89 -1.92
N MET A 273 3.73 -7.96 -0.97
CA MET A 273 4.73 -6.95 -0.66
C MET A 273 5.71 -7.43 0.42
N MET A 274 5.20 -7.97 1.51
CA MET A 274 6.01 -8.31 2.68
C MET A 274 7.08 -9.36 2.38
N PRO A 275 6.83 -10.43 1.60
CA PRO A 275 7.89 -11.40 1.28
C PRO A 275 9.07 -10.77 0.52
N GLN A 276 8.78 -9.89 -0.44
CA GLN A 276 9.81 -9.18 -1.22
C GLN A 276 10.61 -8.21 -0.32
N LEU A 277 9.91 -7.45 0.53
CA LEU A 277 10.57 -6.55 1.48
C LEU A 277 11.40 -7.31 2.52
N GLU A 278 10.89 -8.43 3.05
CA GLU A 278 11.59 -9.25 4.02
C GLU A 278 12.86 -9.87 3.42
N GLU A 279 12.81 -10.33 2.16
CA GLU A 279 13.99 -10.78 1.43
C GLU A 279 15.04 -9.67 1.34
N MET A 280 14.64 -8.47 0.90
CA MET A 280 15.53 -7.30 0.81
C MET A 280 16.19 -6.96 2.16
N LEU A 281 15.39 -6.92 3.24
CA LEU A 281 15.89 -6.64 4.58
C LEU A 281 16.89 -7.71 5.05
N LYS A 282 16.62 -8.99 4.77
CA LYS A 282 17.54 -10.10 5.08
C LYS A 282 18.85 -9.98 4.29
N ARG A 283 18.79 -9.65 2.99
CA ARG A 283 19.99 -9.46 2.15
C ARG A 283 20.87 -8.33 2.69
N GLN A 284 20.27 -7.26 3.19
CA GLN A 284 20.96 -6.15 3.85
C GLN A 284 21.29 -6.40 5.34
N LYS A 285 21.16 -7.66 5.80
CA LYS A 285 21.52 -8.12 7.15
C LYS A 285 20.80 -7.39 8.28
N VAL A 286 19.55 -6.97 8.04
CA VAL A 286 18.69 -6.40 9.08
C VAL A 286 18.35 -7.51 10.10
N PRO A 287 18.48 -7.26 11.42
CA PRO A 287 18.16 -8.24 12.45
C PRO A 287 16.70 -8.73 12.39
N SER A 288 16.47 -10.00 12.73
CA SER A 288 15.13 -10.61 12.67
C SER A 288 14.10 -9.90 13.54
N ASP A 289 14.52 -9.32 14.67
CA ASP A 289 13.64 -8.56 15.56
C ASP A 289 13.19 -7.24 14.93
N SER A 290 14.11 -6.54 14.26
CA SER A 290 13.82 -5.34 13.49
C SER A 290 12.88 -5.64 12.30
N ILE A 291 13.11 -6.76 11.60
CA ILE A 291 12.22 -7.23 10.52
C ILE A 291 10.82 -7.50 11.07
N ARG A 292 10.72 -8.18 12.22
CA ARG A 292 9.43 -8.48 12.87
C ARG A 292 8.69 -7.21 13.29
N PHE A 293 9.40 -6.23 13.83
CA PHE A 293 8.85 -4.92 14.16
C PHE A 293 8.26 -4.23 12.92
N ILE A 294 9.04 -4.13 11.84
CA ILE A 294 8.60 -3.54 10.56
C ILE A 294 7.37 -4.28 10.02
N LYS A 295 7.40 -5.62 9.98
CA LYS A 295 6.27 -6.43 9.51
C LYS A 295 5.00 -6.13 10.30
N ASN A 296 5.09 -6.03 11.62
CA ASN A 296 3.94 -5.74 12.47
C ASN A 296 3.36 -4.34 12.22
N GLU A 297 4.22 -3.32 12.10
CA GLU A 297 3.79 -1.97 11.77
C GLU A 297 3.14 -1.91 10.37
N LEU A 298 3.73 -2.55 9.36
CA LEU A 298 3.24 -2.47 7.98
C LEU A 298 1.93 -3.22 7.74
N LEU A 299 1.74 -4.39 8.36
CA LEU A 299 0.59 -5.26 8.09
C LEU A 299 -0.59 -5.00 9.05
N TYR A 300 -0.31 -4.75 10.33
CA TYR A 300 -1.34 -4.73 11.36
C TYR A 300 -1.68 -3.32 11.85
N LYS A 301 -0.79 -2.33 11.65
CA LYS A 301 -1.10 -0.92 11.92
C LYS A 301 -1.42 -0.18 10.62
N LYS A 302 -2.71 -0.08 10.30
CA LYS A 302 -3.17 0.68 9.13
C LYS A 302 -2.87 2.16 9.33
N SER A 303 -2.38 2.80 8.27
CA SER A 303 -2.25 4.25 8.28
C SER A 303 -3.62 4.94 8.38
N SER A 304 -3.66 6.10 9.03
CA SER A 304 -4.83 6.97 9.10
C SER A 304 -5.31 7.46 7.71
N HIS A 305 -4.47 7.30 6.67
CA HIS A 305 -4.77 7.64 5.29
C HIS A 305 -5.20 6.45 4.41
N SER A 306 -5.38 5.27 4.99
CA SER A 306 -5.86 4.12 4.24
C SER A 306 -7.32 4.31 3.79
N THR A 307 -7.56 4.19 2.49
CA THR A 307 -8.89 4.29 1.87
C THR A 307 -9.42 2.94 1.39
N THR A 308 -8.61 1.88 1.51
CA THR A 308 -8.92 0.53 1.08
C THR A 308 -10.20 0.01 1.74
N GLY A 309 -11.13 -0.49 0.94
CA GLY A 309 -12.38 -1.06 1.45
C GLY A 309 -13.44 -0.03 1.89
N THR A 310 -13.22 1.27 1.67
CA THR A 310 -14.28 2.27 1.90
C THR A 310 -15.35 2.21 0.81
N PRO A 311 -16.62 2.58 1.11
CA PRO A 311 -17.67 2.70 0.07
C PRO A 311 -17.28 3.63 -1.07
N ALA A 312 -16.62 4.76 -0.75
CA ALA A 312 -16.10 5.69 -1.76
C ALA A 312 -15.06 5.02 -2.68
N SER A 313 -14.09 4.29 -2.13
CA SER A 313 -13.10 3.56 -2.93
C SER A 313 -13.75 2.52 -3.85
N ARG A 314 -14.73 1.74 -3.36
CA ARG A 314 -15.46 0.78 -4.20
C ARG A 314 -16.19 1.46 -5.36
N PHE A 315 -16.90 2.55 -5.05
CA PHE A 315 -17.68 3.29 -6.02
C PHE A 315 -16.83 3.94 -7.12
N TYR A 316 -15.70 4.57 -6.78
CA TYR A 316 -14.81 5.12 -7.79
C TYR A 316 -14.08 4.05 -8.58
N ARG A 317 -13.73 2.91 -7.95
CA ARG A 317 -13.13 1.76 -8.65
C ARG A 317 -14.09 1.16 -9.67
N SER A 318 -15.38 1.03 -9.36
CA SER A 318 -16.38 0.45 -10.26
C SER A 318 -16.67 1.31 -11.50
N ARG A 319 -16.24 2.57 -11.52
CA ARG A 319 -16.34 3.43 -12.72
C ARG A 319 -15.31 3.11 -13.80
N TYR A 320 -14.30 2.32 -13.46
CA TYR A 320 -13.23 1.92 -14.38
C TYR A 320 -13.34 0.47 -14.86
N SER A 321 -14.14 -0.35 -14.16
CA SER A 321 -14.35 -1.77 -14.48
C SER A 321 -15.30 -1.90 -15.66
#